data_AF-A0A7S0MS81-F1
#
_entry.id   AF-A0A7S0MS81-F1
#
_cell.length_a   1.000
_cell.length_b   1.000
_cell.length_c   1.000
_cell.angle_alpha   90.00
_cell.angle_beta   90.00
_cell.angle_gamma   90.00
#
_symmetry.space_group_name_H-M   'P 1'
#
loop_
_entity.id
_entity.type
_entity.pdbx_description
1 polymer ?
#
loop_
_entity_poly.entity_id
_entity_poly.type
_entity_poly.pdbx_seq_one_letter_code
_entity_poly.pdbx_strand_id
1 'polypeptide(L)'
;MSVNPKCSACQRYFVPTLKTSGLPYKTCERCRKHDKKWRDTHQEHAKEYREVYNEENQDSIKEKKKEYYQAHKETIAEKAKAYRQTHRDSIEARAGEKIPCECGMLIRRDWLSRHKLSLQHQEQISKQ
;
A
#
# COMPACT_ATOMS: atom_id res chain seq x y z
N MET A 1 25.40 32.37 17.81
CA MET A 1 24.46 32.93 16.81
C MET A 1 23.98 31.80 15.93
N SER A 2 22.70 31.41 16.02
CA SER A 2 22.16 30.31 15.19
C SER A 2 22.00 30.80 13.76
N VAL A 3 22.87 30.34 12.85
CA VAL A 3 22.79 30.71 11.43
C VAL A 3 21.60 29.97 10.82
N ASN A 4 20.56 30.72 10.42
CA ASN A 4 19.43 30.14 9.73
C ASN A 4 19.87 29.56 8.38
N PRO A 5 19.47 28.33 8.01
CA PRO A 5 19.82 27.75 6.72
C PRO A 5 19.05 28.40 5.57
N LYS A 6 19.56 28.25 4.35
CA LYS A 6 18.86 28.66 3.11
C LYS A 6 17.88 27.57 2.67
N CYS A 7 16.70 27.99 2.23
CA CYS A 7 15.68 27.12 1.65
C CYS A 7 16.19 26.51 0.34
N SER A 8 16.13 25.19 0.19
CA SER A 8 16.62 24.53 -1.03
C SER A 8 15.82 24.89 -2.31
N ALA A 9 14.60 25.42 -2.16
CA ALA A 9 13.74 25.77 -3.29
C ALA A 9 13.84 27.25 -3.71
N CYS A 10 13.93 28.19 -2.75
CA CYS A 10 13.99 29.62 -3.08
C CYS A 10 15.27 30.33 -2.62
N GLN A 11 16.23 29.59 -2.07
CA GLN A 11 17.55 30.05 -1.59
C GLN A 11 17.52 31.15 -0.51
N ARG A 12 16.34 31.55 -0.02
CA ARG A 12 16.18 32.52 1.07
C ARG A 12 16.43 31.86 2.42
N TYR A 13 17.02 32.61 3.35
CA TYR A 13 17.16 32.19 4.75
C TYR A 13 15.77 31.97 5.37
N PHE A 14 15.63 30.91 6.15
CA PHE A 14 14.38 30.58 6.83
C PHE A 14 14.65 29.82 8.13
N VAL A 15 13.66 29.85 9.03
CA VAL A 15 13.66 29.02 10.23
C VAL A 15 13.06 27.65 9.87
N PRO A 16 13.81 26.54 9.98
CA PRO A 16 13.28 25.22 9.67
C PRO A 16 12.24 24.77 10.67
N THR A 17 11.07 24.39 10.19
CA THR A 17 10.12 23.62 11.00
C THR A 17 10.56 22.15 11.04
N LEU A 18 10.10 21.37 12.01
CA LEU A 18 10.38 19.94 12.11
C LEU A 18 9.30 19.11 11.42
N LYS A 19 9.70 17.96 10.87
CA LYS A 19 8.82 16.89 10.40
C LYS A 19 8.28 16.10 11.60
N THR A 20 7.28 15.27 11.36
CA THR A 20 6.81 14.25 12.32
C THR A 20 7.93 13.31 12.78
N SER A 21 8.91 13.06 11.91
CA SER A 21 10.12 12.28 12.22
C SER A 21 11.18 13.05 13.03
N GLY A 22 10.89 14.27 13.50
CA GLY A 22 11.83 15.14 14.22
C GLY A 22 12.91 15.81 13.35
N LEU A 23 12.99 15.49 12.06
CA LEU A 23 13.99 16.05 11.15
C LEU A 23 13.55 17.42 10.61
N PRO A 24 14.45 18.42 10.49
CA PRO A 24 14.10 19.72 9.94
C PRO A 24 13.74 19.65 8.45
N TYR A 25 12.77 20.45 8.03
CA TYR A 25 12.48 20.65 6.61
C TYR A 25 13.61 21.44 5.94
N LYS A 26 14.01 21.01 4.73
CA LYS A 26 15.00 21.69 3.89
C LYS A 26 14.41 22.88 3.12
N THR A 27 13.08 22.99 3.10
CA THR A 27 12.32 24.03 2.40
C THR A 27 11.48 24.85 3.36
N CYS A 28 11.37 26.15 3.10
CA CYS A 28 10.55 27.05 3.88
C CYS A 28 9.05 26.72 3.72
N GLU A 29 8.24 27.10 4.71
CA GLU A 29 6.80 26.85 4.72
C GLU A 29 6.10 27.41 3.48
N ARG A 30 6.47 28.61 3.03
CA ARG A 30 5.92 29.23 1.82
C ARG A 30 6.10 28.36 0.58
N CYS A 31 7.32 27.87 0.35
CA CYS A 31 7.61 26.99 -0.78
C CYS A 31 6.81 25.69 -0.69
N ARG A 32 6.68 25.11 0.52
CA ARG A 32 5.90 23.89 0.74
C ARG A 32 4.41 24.09 0.48
N LYS A 33 3.83 25.23 0.91
CA LYS A 33 2.42 25.56 0.63
C LYS A 33 2.17 25.75 -0.86
N HIS A 34 3.08 26.44 -1.55
CA HIS A 34 3.00 26.62 -2.99
C HIS A 34 3.07 25.28 -3.74
N ASP A 35 4.06 24.46 -3.41
CA ASP A 35 4.27 23.12 -3.97
C ASP A 35 3.10 22.17 -3.68
N LYS A 36 2.52 22.23 -2.47
CA LYS A 36 1.27 21.52 -2.16
C LYS A 36 0.11 22.00 -3.04
N LYS A 37 -0.12 23.32 -3.11
CA LYS A 37 -1.19 23.89 -3.95
C LYS A 37 -1.02 23.47 -5.40
N TRP A 38 0.21 23.50 -5.94
CA TRP A 38 0.48 23.09 -7.31
C TRP A 38 0.17 21.61 -7.54
N ARG A 39 0.56 20.72 -6.61
CA ARG A 39 0.19 19.29 -6.69
C ARG A 39 -1.32 19.10 -6.66
N ASP A 40 -2.01 19.78 -5.76
CA ASP A 40 -3.46 19.64 -5.59
C ASP A 40 -4.20 20.10 -6.86
N THR A 41 -3.76 21.18 -7.51
CA THR A 41 -4.41 21.68 -8.74
C THR A 41 -4.07 20.87 -9.99
N HIS A 42 -2.94 20.16 -10.02
CA HIS A 42 -2.50 19.36 -11.18
C HIS A 42 -2.64 17.86 -10.96
N GLN A 43 -3.30 17.44 -9.88
CA GLN A 43 -3.46 16.04 -9.51
C GLN A 43 -4.18 15.25 -10.62
N GLU A 44 -5.28 15.80 -11.13
CA GLU A 44 -6.09 15.13 -12.17
C GLU A 44 -5.32 14.99 -13.48
N HIS A 45 -4.64 16.05 -13.92
CA HIS A 45 -3.77 15.98 -15.11
C HIS A 45 -2.65 14.94 -14.95
N ALA A 46 -2.02 14.87 -13.78
CA ALA A 46 -1.00 13.86 -13.50
C ALA A 46 -1.57 12.44 -13.46
N LYS A 47 -2.83 12.28 -13.03
CA LYS A 47 -3.54 11.00 -13.01
C LYS A 47 -3.89 10.55 -14.43
N GLU A 48 -4.48 11.43 -15.22
CA GLU A 48 -4.85 11.18 -16.62
C GLU A 48 -3.62 10.82 -17.45
N TYR A 49 -2.53 11.60 -17.33
CA TYR A 49 -1.27 11.29 -18.01
C TYR A 49 -0.74 9.89 -17.64
N ARG A 50 -0.87 9.49 -16.37
CA ARG A 50 -0.46 8.16 -15.91
C ARG A 50 -1.37 7.06 -16.46
N GLU A 51 -2.66 7.31 -16.54
CA GLU A 51 -3.63 6.36 -17.12
C GLU A 51 -3.32 6.13 -18.60
N VAL A 52 -3.19 7.19 -19.39
CA VAL A 52 -2.80 7.11 -20.81
C VAL A 52 -1.48 6.36 -20.99
N TYR A 53 -0.45 6.72 -20.21
CA TYR A 53 0.83 6.03 -20.28
C TYR A 53 0.71 4.53 -19.98
N ASN A 54 -0.08 4.16 -18.96
CA ASN A 54 -0.27 2.75 -18.60
C ASN A 54 -1.06 1.98 -19.67
N GLU A 55 -2.02 2.61 -20.32
CA GLU A 55 -2.81 2.02 -21.41
C GLU A 55 -1.92 1.79 -22.65
N GLU A 56 -1.21 2.82 -23.09
CA GLU A 56 -0.30 2.73 -24.26
C GLU A 56 0.84 1.74 -24.04
N ASN A 57 1.36 1.66 -22.81
CA ASN A 57 2.51 0.82 -22.48
C ASN A 57 2.12 -0.49 -21.79
N GLN A 58 0.83 -0.85 -21.82
CA GLN A 58 0.30 -1.99 -21.05
C GLN A 58 1.08 -3.29 -21.32
N ASP A 59 1.36 -3.58 -22.59
CA ASP A 59 2.02 -4.82 -22.98
C ASP A 59 3.51 -4.81 -22.65
N SER A 60 4.19 -3.67 -22.82
CA SER A 60 5.58 -3.49 -22.38
C SER A 60 5.71 -3.67 -20.87
N ILE A 61 4.77 -3.12 -20.08
CA ILE A 61 4.74 -3.26 -18.63
C ILE A 61 4.49 -4.73 -18.24
N LYS A 62 3.59 -5.42 -18.93
CA LYS A 62 3.32 -6.85 -18.68
C LYS A 62 4.54 -7.72 -18.97
N GLU A 63 5.20 -7.53 -20.11
CA GLU A 63 6.39 -8.31 -20.46
C GLU A 63 7.54 -8.02 -19.49
N LYS A 64 7.83 -6.76 -19.14
CA LYS A 64 8.83 -6.43 -18.12
C LYS A 64 8.54 -7.08 -16.76
N LYS A 65 7.27 -7.09 -16.33
CA LYS A 65 6.86 -7.77 -15.08
C LYS A 65 7.08 -9.28 -15.17
N LYS A 66 6.79 -9.89 -16.31
CA LYS A 66 6.96 -11.32 -16.56
C LYS A 66 8.44 -11.71 -16.61
N GLU A 67 9.26 -10.95 -17.31
CA GLU A 67 10.72 -11.13 -17.34
C GLU A 67 11.32 -11.04 -15.94
N TYR A 68 10.95 -10.00 -15.17
CA TYR A 68 11.37 -9.86 -13.78
C TYR A 68 10.94 -11.06 -12.93
N TYR A 69 9.68 -11.48 -13.04
CA TYR A 69 9.18 -12.63 -12.30
C TYR A 69 9.93 -13.91 -12.68
N GLN A 70 10.20 -14.15 -13.97
CA GLN A 70 10.94 -15.32 -14.43
C GLN A 70 12.38 -15.31 -13.91
N ALA A 71 13.08 -14.19 -14.02
CA ALA A 71 14.45 -14.03 -13.54
C ALA A 71 14.57 -14.20 -12.01
N HIS A 72 13.55 -13.79 -11.26
CA HIS A 72 13.56 -13.82 -9.80
C HIS A 72 12.70 -14.93 -9.17
N LYS A 73 12.10 -15.82 -9.97
CA LYS A 73 11.12 -16.82 -9.53
C LYS A 73 11.63 -17.65 -8.35
N GLU A 74 12.87 -18.12 -8.44
CA GLU A 74 13.50 -18.96 -7.42
C GLU A 74 13.69 -18.17 -6.12
N THR A 75 14.28 -16.97 -6.21
CA THR A 75 14.48 -16.10 -5.03
C THR A 75 13.16 -15.71 -4.35
N ILE A 76 12.09 -15.49 -5.13
CA ILE A 76 10.75 -15.22 -4.61
C ILE A 76 10.21 -16.46 -3.90
N ALA A 77 10.36 -17.64 -4.50
CA ALA A 77 9.90 -18.90 -3.92
C ALA A 77 10.65 -19.24 -2.62
N GLU A 78 11.96 -19.04 -2.59
CA GLU A 78 12.80 -19.22 -1.40
C GLU A 78 12.40 -18.27 -0.27
N LYS A 79 12.26 -16.97 -0.56
CA LYS A 79 11.79 -15.98 0.42
C LYS A 79 10.41 -16.35 0.96
N ALA A 80 9.50 -16.79 0.09
CA ALA A 80 8.17 -17.21 0.51
C ALA A 80 8.21 -18.48 1.38
N LYS A 81 9.10 -19.43 1.08
CA LYS A 81 9.31 -20.64 1.89
C LYS A 81 9.91 -20.28 3.25
N ALA A 82 10.95 -19.46 3.28
CA ALA A 82 11.57 -19.00 4.51
C ALA A 82 10.55 -18.28 5.41
N TYR A 83 9.76 -17.37 4.85
CA TYR A 83 8.70 -16.68 5.57
C TYR A 83 7.66 -17.66 6.15
N ARG A 84 7.18 -18.62 5.36
CA ARG A 84 6.24 -19.64 5.85
C ARG A 84 6.84 -20.49 6.97
N GLN A 85 8.13 -20.78 6.92
CA GLN A 85 8.81 -21.57 7.94
C GLN A 85 9.01 -20.78 9.23
N THR A 86 9.44 -19.52 9.16
CA THR A 86 9.68 -18.69 10.35
C THR A 86 8.40 -18.18 10.99
N HIS A 87 7.33 -18.00 10.21
CA HIS A 87 6.04 -17.50 10.70
C HIS A 87 4.96 -18.58 10.75
N ARG A 88 5.34 -19.87 10.73
CA ARG A 88 4.40 -21.00 10.69
C ARG A 88 3.33 -20.89 11.79
N ASP A 89 3.76 -20.73 13.04
CA ASP A 89 2.85 -20.73 14.19
C ASP A 89 1.92 -19.51 14.18
N SER A 90 2.42 -18.34 13.76
CA SER A 90 1.59 -17.14 13.60
C SER A 90 0.57 -17.28 12.47
N ILE A 91 0.95 -17.95 11.37
CA ILE A 91 0.05 -18.25 10.26
C ILE A 91 -1.02 -19.24 10.70
N GLU A 92 -0.66 -20.31 11.40
CA GLU A 92 -1.58 -21.34 11.89
C GLU A 92 -2.53 -20.77 12.95
N ALA A 93 -2.03 -19.97 13.90
CA ALA A 93 -2.84 -19.29 14.89
C ALA A 93 -3.88 -18.36 14.23
N ARG A 94 -3.44 -17.56 13.25
CA ARG A 94 -4.35 -16.67 12.50
C ARG A 94 -5.34 -17.44 11.64
N ALA A 95 -4.95 -18.58 11.06
CA ALA A 95 -5.83 -19.41 10.25
C ALA A 95 -6.92 -20.08 11.11
N GLY A 96 -6.56 -20.55 12.30
CA GLY A 96 -7.47 -21.19 13.26
C GLY A 96 -8.32 -20.21 14.08
N GLU A 97 -8.03 -18.91 14.02
CA GLU A 97 -8.78 -17.86 14.69
C GLU A 97 -10.29 -17.96 14.36
N LYS A 98 -11.13 -17.99 15.40
CA LYS A 98 -12.59 -17.97 15.22
C LYS A 98 -13.05 -16.55 15.05
N ILE A 99 -13.66 -16.26 13.90
CA ILE A 99 -14.21 -14.95 13.56
C ILE A 99 -15.74 -15.05 13.39
N PRO A 100 -16.49 -14.02 13.77
CA PRO A 100 -17.92 -13.98 13.54
C PRO A 100 -18.21 -13.84 12.04
N CYS A 101 -19.16 -14.64 11.56
CA CYS A 101 -19.72 -14.51 10.24
C CYS A 101 -21.00 -13.65 10.27
N GLU A 102 -21.40 -13.11 9.12
CA GLU A 102 -22.61 -12.27 8.97
C GLU A 102 -23.91 -13.02 9.31
N CYS A 103 -23.93 -14.35 9.14
CA CYS A 103 -25.01 -15.23 9.59
C CYS A 103 -25.03 -15.46 11.13
N GLY A 104 -24.11 -14.85 11.89
CA GLY A 104 -24.00 -14.94 13.34
C GLY A 104 -23.17 -16.11 13.89
N MET A 105 -22.68 -17.02 13.03
CA MET A 105 -21.87 -18.16 13.47
C MET A 105 -20.40 -17.79 13.67
N LEU A 106 -19.77 -18.37 14.71
CA LEU A 106 -18.32 -18.29 14.92
C LEU A 106 -17.61 -19.36 14.10
N ILE A 107 -16.89 -18.93 13.08
CA ILE A 107 -16.26 -19.79 12.09
C ILE A 107 -14.76 -19.57 12.09
N ARG A 108 -13.96 -20.62 11.85
CA ARG A 108 -12.52 -20.47 11.66
C ARG A 108 -12.24 -19.60 10.42
N ARG A 109 -11.25 -18.73 10.53
CA ARG A 109 -10.88 -17.76 9.49
C ARG A 109 -10.54 -18.41 8.16
N ASP A 110 -9.82 -19.53 8.17
CA ASP A 110 -9.47 -20.30 6.97
C ASP A 110 -10.69 -20.95 6.29
N TRP A 111 -11.73 -21.28 7.04
CA TRP A 111 -12.95 -21.91 6.52
C TRP A 111 -14.01 -20.91 6.08
N LEU A 112 -13.87 -19.61 6.40
CA LEU A 112 -14.88 -18.58 6.11
C LEU A 112 -15.30 -18.55 4.63
N SER A 113 -14.37 -18.67 3.69
CA SER A 113 -14.70 -18.65 2.26
C SER A 113 -15.57 -19.85 1.86
N ARG A 114 -15.27 -21.04 2.40
CA ARG A 114 -16.07 -22.26 2.14
C ARG A 114 -17.44 -22.17 2.80
N HIS A 115 -17.48 -21.60 4.01
CA HIS A 115 -18.71 -21.34 4.72
C HIS A 115 -19.66 -20.44 3.92
N LYS A 116 -19.16 -19.32 3.39
CA LYS A 116 -19.94 -18.35 2.60
C LYS A 116 -20.53 -18.95 1.32
N LEU A 117 -19.87 -19.95 0.76
CA LEU A 117 -20.32 -20.66 -0.44
C LEU A 117 -21.29 -21.81 -0.12
N SER A 118 -21.49 -22.15 1.16
CA SER A 118 -22.42 -23.21 1.54
C SER A 118 -23.87 -22.79 1.32
N LEU A 119 -24.70 -23.71 0.84
CA LEU A 119 -26.14 -23.47 0.63
C LEU A 119 -26.82 -23.03 1.94
N GLN A 120 -26.45 -23.66 3.06
CA GLN A 120 -26.98 -23.31 4.38
C GLN A 120 -26.71 -21.85 4.75
N HIS A 121 -25.50 -21.33 4.46
CA HIS A 121 -25.16 -19.93 4.71
C HIS A 121 -25.96 -18.98 3.81
N GLN A 122 -26.06 -19.29 2.51
CA GLN A 122 -26.81 -18.49 1.55
C GLN A 122 -28.30 -18.44 1.88
N GLU A 123 -28.89 -19.56 2.30
CA GLU A 123 -30.28 -19.65 2.75
C GLU A 123 -30.52 -18.94 4.08
N GLN A 124 -29.55 -18.93 4.99
CA GLN A 124 -29.68 -18.25 6.29
C GLN A 124 -29.63 -16.72 6.13
N ILE A 125 -28.79 -16.21 5.23
CA ILE A 125 -28.72 -14.77 4.93
C ILE A 125 -29.96 -14.32 4.18
N SER A 126 -30.48 -15.11 3.24
CA SER A 126 -31.65 -14.71 2.45
C SER A 126 -32.97 -14.69 3.25
N LYS A 127 -32.96 -15.26 4.46
CA LYS A 127 -34.11 -15.29 5.40
C LYS A 127 -34.07 -14.17 6.45
N GLN A 128 -32.99 -13.37 6.51
CA GLN A 128 -32.90 -12.16 7.36
C GLN A 128 -33.41 -10.93 6.61
#